data_AF-A0A843HCR9-F1
#
_entry.id   AF-A0A843HCR9-F1
#
_cell.length_a   1.000
_cell.length_b   1.000
_cell.length_c   1.000
_cell.angle_alpha   90.00
_cell.angle_beta   90.00
_cell.angle_gamma   90.00
#
_symmetry.space_group_name_H-M   'P 1'
#
loop_
_entity.id
_entity.type
_entity.pdbx_description
1 polymer ?
#
loop_
_entity_poly.entity_id
_entity_poly.type
_entity_poly.pdbx_seq_one_letter_code
_entity_poly.pdbx_strand_id
1 'polypeptide(L)'
;MRDYNINELIEILASHDSNEIYVSPHILENCFERNYSLNYVHLCLLEKIPLSISKTSENRFLLIYPHETIKFQDLYIVIGINDDEKITIITVYCFDKRRREREIKR
;
A
#
# COMPACT_ATOMS: atom_id res chain seq x y z
N MET A 1 21.34 0.31 -6.65
CA MET A 1 20.04 0.18 -6.00
C MET A 1 19.82 -1.29 -5.69
N ARG A 2 19.60 -1.65 -4.43
CA ARG A 2 19.28 -3.04 -4.04
C ARG A 2 17.83 -3.29 -4.41
N ASP A 3 17.55 -4.41 -5.07
CA ASP A 3 16.17 -4.79 -5.41
C ASP A 3 15.55 -5.67 -4.32
N TYR A 4 14.64 -5.10 -3.53
CA TYR A 4 14.01 -5.78 -2.39
C TYR A 4 12.96 -6.80 -2.85
N ASN A 5 12.81 -7.90 -2.10
CA ASN A 5 11.75 -8.88 -2.30
C ASN A 5 10.60 -8.69 -1.30
N ILE A 6 9.53 -9.50 -1.42
CA ILE A 6 8.32 -9.37 -0.60
C ILE A 6 8.60 -9.65 0.89
N ASN A 7 9.45 -10.61 1.21
CA ASN A 7 9.76 -10.94 2.60
C ASN A 7 10.54 -9.80 3.26
N GLU A 8 11.51 -9.23 2.54
CA GLU A 8 12.25 -8.05 2.99
C GLU A 8 11.33 -6.84 3.18
N LEU A 9 10.37 -6.62 2.28
CA LEU A 9 9.35 -5.58 2.47
C LEU A 9 8.57 -5.77 3.78
N ILE A 10 8.16 -7.01 4.10
CA ILE A 10 7.41 -7.31 5.32
C ILE A 10 8.26 -6.99 6.55
N GLU A 11 9.55 -7.34 6.52
CA GLU A 11 10.50 -7.01 7.59
C GLU A 11 10.66 -5.50 7.76
N ILE A 12 10.80 -4.75 6.66
CA ILE A 12 10.92 -3.28 6.67
C ILE A 12 9.64 -2.63 7.21
N LEU A 13 8.45 -3.10 6.79
CA LEU A 13 7.17 -2.61 7.32
C LEU A 13 7.02 -2.91 8.82
N ALA A 14 7.51 -4.05 9.28
CA ALA A 14 7.46 -4.43 10.70
C ALA A 14 8.46 -3.66 11.57
N SER A 15 9.57 -3.18 11.00
CA SER A 15 10.61 -2.43 11.71
C SER A 15 10.45 -0.91 11.61
N HIS A 16 9.61 -0.42 10.70
CA HIS A 16 9.43 1.01 10.46
C HIS A 16 8.72 1.73 11.60
N ASP A 17 9.22 2.92 11.94
CA ASP A 17 8.57 3.82 12.87
C ASP A 17 7.43 4.58 12.18
N SER A 18 6.33 4.76 12.90
CA SER A 18 5.08 5.40 12.47
C SER A 18 5.24 6.79 11.86
N ASN A 19 6.33 7.48 12.17
CA ASN A 19 6.59 8.86 11.78
C ASN A 19 7.41 9.02 10.49
N GLU A 20 7.89 7.93 9.87
CA GLU A 20 8.83 8.00 8.74
C GLU A 20 8.20 7.72 7.36
N ILE A 21 6.90 7.44 7.29
CA ILE A 21 6.21 7.16 6.01
C ILE A 21 6.01 8.47 5.24
N TYR A 22 6.74 8.62 4.13
CA TYR A 22 6.60 9.77 3.25
C TYR A 22 5.39 9.60 2.30
N VAL A 23 4.47 10.55 2.37
CA VAL A 23 3.31 10.63 1.47
C VAL A 23 3.62 11.61 0.36
N SER A 24 3.56 11.15 -0.90
CA SER A 24 3.74 12.03 -2.05
C SER A 24 2.66 13.14 -2.07
N PRO A 25 3.00 14.42 -2.32
CA PRO A 25 2.06 15.54 -2.32
C PRO A 25 0.81 15.33 -3.18
N HIS A 26 0.94 14.66 -4.32
CA HIS A 26 -0.18 14.35 -5.21
C HIS A 26 -1.22 13.40 -4.59
N ILE A 27 -0.86 12.62 -3.57
CA ILE A 27 -1.83 11.77 -2.86
C ILE A 27 -2.70 12.62 -1.93
N LEU A 28 -2.15 13.69 -1.35
CA LEU A 28 -2.88 14.62 -0.50
C LEU A 28 -3.99 15.31 -1.30
N GLU A 29 -3.69 15.71 -2.53
CA GLU A 29 -4.67 16.31 -3.47
C GLU A 29 -5.75 15.29 -3.88
N ASN A 30 -5.35 14.06 -4.21
CA ASN A 30 -6.28 13.02 -4.68
C ASN A 30 -7.15 12.40 -3.58
N CYS A 31 -6.76 12.49 -2.31
CA CYS A 31 -7.52 11.92 -1.19
C CYS A 31 -8.91 12.55 -1.04
N PHE A 32 -9.06 13.84 -1.38
CA PHE A 32 -10.35 14.53 -1.32
C PHE A 32 -11.33 14.04 -2.39
N GLU A 33 -10.82 13.63 -3.56
CA GLU A 33 -11.64 13.21 -4.68
C GLU A 33 -11.87 11.69 -4.72
N ARG A 34 -10.99 10.92 -4.08
CA ARG A 34 -11.00 9.46 -4.12
C ARG A 34 -11.35 8.95 -2.74
N ASN A 35 -12.58 8.45 -2.59
CA ASN A 35 -13.18 7.87 -1.39
C ASN A 35 -12.24 6.95 -0.58
N TYR A 36 -11.28 7.49 0.15
CA TYR A 36 -10.42 6.81 1.11
C TYR A 36 -9.85 7.83 2.08
N SER A 37 -9.49 7.39 3.28
CA SER A 37 -8.85 8.22 4.30
C SER A 37 -7.33 8.01 4.30
N LEU A 38 -6.55 9.10 4.27
CA LEU A 38 -5.11 9.05 4.50
C LEU A 38 -4.77 8.43 5.87
N ASN A 39 -5.55 8.74 6.91
CA ASN A 39 -5.35 8.14 8.23
C ASN A 39 -5.49 6.62 8.16
N TYR A 40 -6.44 6.12 7.37
CA TYR A 40 -6.60 4.69 7.17
C TYR A 40 -5.47 4.07 6.35
N VAL A 41 -4.95 4.79 5.34
CA VAL A 41 -3.75 4.37 4.60
C VAL A 41 -2.54 4.21 5.54
N HIS A 42 -2.33 5.16 6.45
CA HIS A 42 -1.26 5.07 7.46
C HIS A 42 -1.48 3.88 8.40
N LEU A 43 -2.69 3.70 8.94
CA LEU A 43 -3.03 2.54 9.78
C LEU A 43 -2.82 1.21 9.03
N CYS A 44 -3.13 1.17 7.73
CA CYS A 44 -2.92 -0.01 6.90
C CYS A 44 -1.44 -0.41 6.83
N LEU A 45 -0.53 0.55 6.67
CA LEU A 45 0.90 0.29 6.56
C LEU A 45 1.55 -0.09 7.89
N LEU A 46 1.03 0.41 9.01
CA LEU A 46 1.63 0.22 10.34
C LEU A 46 1.07 -0.98 11.10
N GLU A 47 -0.24 -1.19 11.05
CA GLU A 47 -0.92 -2.08 12.00
C GLU A 47 -1.67 -3.23 11.33
N LYS A 48 -1.95 -3.14 10.03
CA LYS A 48 -2.81 -4.10 9.34
C LYS A 48 -2.02 -5.06 8.49
N ILE A 49 -2.50 -6.30 8.46
CA ILE A 49 -2.03 -7.32 7.53
C ILE A 49 -2.73 -7.09 6.18
N PRO A 50 -1.99 -6.94 5.08
CA PRO A 50 -2.58 -6.83 3.75
C PRO A 50 -3.24 -8.14 3.33
N LEU A 51 -4.34 -8.04 2.57
CA LEU A 51 -5.00 -9.17 1.93
C LEU A 51 -4.12 -9.81 0.86
N SER A 52 -3.23 -9.01 0.24
CA SER A 52 -2.28 -9.46 -0.77
C SER A 52 -1.13 -8.47 -0.87
N ILE A 53 0.06 -9.00 -1.12
CA ILE A 53 1.27 -8.25 -1.46
C ILE A 53 1.76 -8.78 -2.79
N SER A 54 2.07 -7.89 -3.72
CA SER A 54 2.71 -8.25 -4.99
C SER A 54 3.77 -7.24 -5.38
N LYS A 55 4.82 -7.72 -6.03
CA LYS A 55 5.85 -6.86 -6.60
C LYS A 55 5.43 -6.44 -8.00
N THR A 56 5.44 -5.14 -8.26
CA THR A 56 4.96 -4.56 -9.54
C THR A 56 6.10 -4.09 -10.44
N SER A 57 7.24 -3.72 -9.85
CA SER A 57 8.50 -3.43 -10.54
C SER A 57 9.66 -3.48 -9.54
N GLU A 58 10.88 -3.19 -9.98
CA GLU A 58 12.04 -3.00 -9.10
C GLU A 58 11.67 -2.04 -7.96
N ASN A 59 11.88 -2.49 -6.72
CA ASN A 59 11.54 -1.77 -5.48
C ASN A 59 10.13 -1.18 -5.35
N ARG A 60 9.17 -1.67 -6.16
CA ARG A 60 7.78 -1.19 -6.12
C ARG A 60 6.81 -2.30 -5.83
N PHE A 61 5.99 -2.10 -4.81
CA PHE A 61 5.09 -3.11 -4.30
C PHE A 61 3.66 -2.58 -4.26
N LEU A 62 2.73 -3.47 -4.51
CA LEU A 62 1.31 -3.26 -4.35
C LEU A 62 0.84 -4.03 -3.12
N LEU A 63 0.25 -3.29 -2.19
CA LEU A 63 -0.41 -3.79 -0.99
C LEU A 63 -1.91 -3.60 -1.15
N ILE A 64 -2.69 -4.66 -0.92
CA ILE A 64 -4.15 -4.62 -1.01
C ILE A 64 -4.74 -4.81 0.39
N TYR A 65 -5.62 -3.91 0.80
CA TYR A 65 -6.33 -3.92 2.07
C TYR A 65 -7.85 -3.86 1.84
N PRO A 66 -8.68 -4.28 2.80
CA PRO A 66 -10.09 -3.96 2.73
C PRO A 66 -10.28 -2.44 2.84
N HIS A 67 -11.21 -1.89 2.07
CA HIS A 67 -11.60 -0.49 2.23
C HIS A 67 -12.16 -0.24 3.65
N GLU A 68 -11.90 0.93 4.22
CA GLU A 68 -12.33 1.31 5.57
C GLU A 68 -13.84 1.16 5.83
N THR A 69 -14.68 1.64 4.91
CA THR A 69 -16.13 1.71 5.07
C THR A 69 -16.91 0.96 3.97
N ILE A 70 -16.37 0.86 2.75
CA ILE A 70 -17.08 0.29 1.59
C ILE A 70 -16.77 -1.22 1.46
N LYS A 71 -17.66 -2.08 1.97
CA LYS A 71 -17.51 -3.56 2.02
C LYS A 71 -17.26 -4.29 0.69
N PHE A 72 -17.52 -3.63 -0.43
CA PHE A 72 -17.34 -4.20 -1.78
C PHE A 72 -16.09 -3.66 -2.48
N GLN A 73 -15.33 -2.80 -1.80
CA GLN A 73 -14.10 -2.26 -2.33
C GLN A 73 -12.90 -2.70 -1.49
N ASP A 74 -11.78 -2.83 -2.19
CA ASP A 74 -10.46 -2.99 -1.63
C ASP A 74 -9.67 -1.70 -1.91
N LEU A 75 -8.81 -1.34 -0.96
CA LEU A 75 -7.86 -0.24 -1.02
C LEU A 75 -6.52 -0.78 -1.55
N TYR A 76 -6.04 -0.21 -2.63
CA TYR A 76 -4.77 -0.54 -3.25
C TYR A 76 -3.77 0.56 -2.91
N ILE A 77 -2.67 0.20 -2.28
CA ILE A 77 -1.59 1.10 -1.90
C ILE A 77 -0.33 0.64 -2.64
N VAL A 78 0.19 1.51 -3.51
CA VAL A 78 1.47 1.26 -4.18
C VAL A 78 2.56 2.03 -3.46
N ILE A 79 3.58 1.31 -3.03
CA ILE A 79 4.72 1.85 -2.31
C ILE A 79 6.03 1.61 -3.08
N GLY A 80 6.99 2.50 -2.86
CA GLY A 80 8.38 2.35 -3.28
C GLY A 80 9.30 2.30 -2.07
N ILE A 81 10.37 1.50 -2.16
CA ILE A 81 11.45 1.44 -1.17
C ILE A 81 12.72 1.99 -1.81
N ASN A 82 13.47 2.83 -1.09
CA ASN A 82 14.78 3.30 -1.56
C ASN A 82 15.93 2.52 -0.90
N ASP A 83 17.18 2.85 -1.26
CA ASP A 83 18.36 2.18 -0.71
C ASP A 83 18.57 2.43 0.81
N ASP A 84 17.88 3.42 1.39
CA ASP A 84 17.85 3.71 2.83
C ASP A 84 16.67 3.01 3.54
N GLU A 85 16.02 2.05 2.88
CA GLU A 85 14.81 1.34 3.35
C GLU A 85 13.58 2.23 3.57
N LYS A 86 13.62 3.51 3.17
CA LYS A 86 12.51 4.45 3.35
C LYS A 86 11.34 4.10 2.44
N ILE A 87 10.15 4.05 3.03
CA ILE A 87 8.90 3.79 2.32
C ILE A 87 8.29 5.10 1.83
N THR A 88 8.03 5.15 0.53
CA THR A 88 7.26 6.23 -0.12
C THR A 88 5.95 5.70 -0.67
N ILE A 89 4.83 6.32 -0.31
CA ILE A 89 3.55 6.03 -0.96
C ILE A 89 3.53 6.72 -2.33
N ILE A 90 3.42 5.93 -3.38
CA ILE A 90 3.43 6.39 -4.78
C ILE A 90 2.01 6.71 -5.24
N THR A 91 1.06 5.80 -5.00
CA THR A 91 -0.35 6.02 -5.34
C THR A 91 -1.27 5.20 -4.45
N VAL A 92 -2.47 5.72 -4.23
CA VAL A 92 -3.57 5.03 -3.55
C VAL A 92 -4.82 5.09 -4.42
N TYR A 93 -5.54 3.98 -4.53
CA TYR A 93 -6.80 3.91 -5.27
C TYR A 93 -7.69 2.78 -4.75
N CYS A 94 -9.00 2.87 -5.01
CA CYS A 94 -9.98 1.87 -4.60
C CYS A 94 -10.48 1.09 -5.83
N PHE A 95 -10.66 -0.23 -5.69
CA PHE A 95 -11.28 -1.08 -6.71
C PHE A 95 -12.31 -2.01 -6.10
N ASP A 96 -13.23 -2.51 -6.93
CA ASP A 96 -14.14 -3.59 -6.54
C ASP A 96 -13.35 -4.85 -6.16
N LYS A 97 -13.61 -5.39 -4.97
CA LYS A 97 -12.91 -6.56 -4.40
C LYS A 97 -12.97 -7.81 -5.30
N ARG A 98 -13.99 -7.91 -6.16
CA ARG A 98 -14.14 -9.00 -7.14
C ARG A 98 -12.95 -9.09 -8.09
N ARG A 99 -12.21 -7.98 -8.30
CA ARG A 99 -11.00 -7.97 -9.11
C ARG A 99 -9.92 -8.87 -8.51
N ARG A 100 -9.54 -8.63 -7.25
CA ARG A 100 -8.58 -9.47 -6.51
C ARG A 100 -9.05 -10.92 -6.41
N GLU A 101 -10.32 -11.15 -6.11
CA GLU A 101 -10.88 -12.50 -6.00
C GLU A 101 -10.78 -13.31 -7.31
N ARG A 102 -10.83 -12.65 -8.47
CA ARG A 102 -10.62 -13.30 -9.78
C ARG A 102 -9.15 -13.57 -10.06
N GLU A 103 -8.25 -12.70 -9.62
CA GLU A 103 -6.80 -12.87 -9.78
C GLU A 103 -6.27 -14.04 -8.93
N ILE A 104 -6.81 -14.26 -7.73
CA ILE A 104 -6.45 -15.41 -6.87
C ILE A 104 -6.92 -16.76 -7.46
N LYS A 105 -8.01 -16.74 -8.24
CA LYS A 105 -8.60 -17.96 -8.84
C LYS A 105 -7.92 -18.41 -10.14
N ARG A 106 -6.98 -17.63 -10.68
CA ARG A 106 -6.21 -17.95 -11.87
C ARG A 106 -4.88 -18.57 -11.48
#